data_AF-A0A6J4X9A0-F1
#
_entry.id   AF-A0A6J4X9A0-F1
#
_cell.length_a   1.000
_cell.length_b   1.000
_cell.length_c   1.000
_cell.angle_alpha   90.00
_cell.angle_beta   90.00
_cell.angle_gamma   90.00
#
_symmetry.space_group_name_H-M   'P 1'
#
loop_
_entity.id
_entity.type
_entity.pdbx_description
1 polymer ?
#
loop_
_entity_poly.entity_id
_entity_poly.type
_entity_poly.pdbx_seq_one_letter_code
_entity_poly.pdbx_strand_id
1 'polypeptide(L)' 'MCIHEGKAEVVAGEDSVAAGKNDIIIIPKGEKRGVKALSELTFLHVVQPPPSDMDHKEVHAGLAQGNFD' A
#
# COMPACT_ATOMS: atom_id res chain seq x y z
N MET A 1 1.40 4.85 6.43
CA MET A 1 -0.01 4.40 6.32
C MET A 1 -0.58 4.29 7.72
N CYS A 2 -1.83 4.69 7.93
CA CYS A 2 -2.51 4.59 9.22
C CYS A 2 -3.81 3.82 9.05
N ILE A 3 -3.97 2.71 9.76
CA ILE A 3 -5.17 1.88 9.68
C ILE A 3 -6.25 2.47 10.59
N HIS A 4 -7.37 2.88 10.00
CA HIS A 4 -8.50 3.44 10.76
C HIS A 4 -9.46 2.33 11.21
N GLU A 5 -9.73 1.37 10.32
CA GLU A 5 -10.63 0.25 10.56
C GLU A 5 -10.21 -0.96 9.72
N GLY A 6 -10.45 -2.16 10.24
CA GLY A 6 -10.18 -3.42 9.56
C GLY A 6 -8.84 -4.07 9.91
N LYS A 7 -8.49 -5.10 9.14
CA LYS A 7 -7.23 -5.84 9.20
C LYS A 7 -6.59 -5.91 7.82
N ALA A 8 -5.27 -5.79 7.78
CA ALA A 8 -4.50 -5.86 6.55
C ALA A 8 -3.24 -6.71 6.75
N GLU A 9 -2.75 -7.24 5.64
CA GLU A 9 -1.36 -7.65 5.49
C GLU A 9 -0.66 -6.57 4.67
N VAL A 10 0.43 -6.03 5.20
CA VAL A 10 1.23 -4.98 4.56
C VAL A 10 2.57 -5.57 4.18
N VAL A 11 2.91 -5.48 2.90
CA VAL A 11 4.21 -5.87 2.37
C VAL A 11 5.06 -4.63 2.17
N ALA A 12 6.31 -4.65 2.60
CA ALA A 12 7.31 -3.61 2.36
C ALA A 12 8.67 -4.26 2.09
N GLY A 13 9.15 -4.19 0.86
CA GLY A 13 10.35 -4.92 0.45
C GLY A 13 10.15 -6.43 0.59
N GLU A 14 10.96 -7.07 1.43
CA GLU A 14 10.88 -8.50 1.75
C GLU A 14 10.02 -8.78 3.00
N ASP A 15 9.64 -7.75 3.74
CA ASP A 15 8.88 -7.89 4.97
C ASP A 15 7.38 -7.95 4.69
N SER A 16 6.69 -8.87 5.37
CA SER A 16 5.23 -8.90 5.47
C SER A 16 4.82 -8.78 6.93
N VAL A 17 3.92 -7.83 7.23
CA VAL A 17 3.45 -7.56 8.58
C VAL A 17 1.91 -7.51 8.62
N ALA A 18 1.34 -8.12 9.65
CA ALA A 18 -0.08 -7.93 9.96
C ALA A 18 -0.29 -6.54 10.57
N ALA A 19 -1.32 -5.83 10.11
CA ALA A 19 -1.70 -4.51 10.60
C ALA A 19 -3.18 -4.46 10.94
N GLY A 20 -3.52 -3.73 12.00
CA GLY A 20 -4.88 -3.50 12.47
C GLY A 20 -5.10 -2.06 12.91
N LYS A 21 -6.32 -1.78 13.39
CA LYS A 21 -6.73 -0.44 13.82
C LYS A 21 -5.69 0.25 14.72
N ASN A 22 -5.40 1.51 14.39
CA ASN A 22 -4.42 2.40 15.01
C ASN A 22 -2.95 2.10 14.70
N ASP A 23 -2.64 1.06 13.95
CA ASP A 23 -1.26 0.83 13.51
C ASP A 23 -0.83 1.90 12.50
N ILE A 24 0.42 2.36 12.69
CA ILE A 24 1.10 3.28 11.78
C ILE A 24 2.28 2.55 11.17
N ILE A 25 2.25 2.39 9.84
CA ILE A 25 3.32 1.77 9.06
C ILE A 25 4.09 2.86 8.33
N ILE A 26 5.41 2.92 8.54
CA ILE A 26 6.32 3.82 7.82
C ILE A 26 7.16 2.98 6.86
N ILE A 27 7.10 3.34 5.58
CA ILE A 27 7.81 2.61 4.52
C ILE A 27 8.93 3.52 3.99
N PRO A 28 10.19 3.06 4.01
CA PRO A 28 11.32 3.80 3.47
C PRO A 28 11.16 4.10 1.97
N LYS A 29 11.84 5.15 1.50
CA LYS A 29 11.86 5.50 0.07
C LYS A 29 12.50 4.38 -0.74
N GLY A 30 11.89 4.05 -1.88
CA GLY A 30 12.40 3.06 -2.82
C GLY A 30 11.94 1.64 -2.55
N GLU A 31 11.32 1.39 -1.39
CA GLU A 31 10.74 0.09 -1.08
C GLU A 31 9.44 -0.13 -1.84
N LYS A 32 9.34 -1.31 -2.49
CA LYS A 32 8.06 -1.79 -3.01
C LYS A 32 7.11 -2.01 -1.84
N ARG A 33 5.84 -1.70 -2.05
CA ARG A 33 4.83 -1.86 -1.01
C ARG A 33 3.52 -2.37 -1.57
N GLY A 34 2.80 -3.11 -0.73
CA GLY A 34 1.44 -3.58 -1.00
C GLY A 34 0.60 -3.56 0.27
N VAL A 35 -0.70 -3.38 0.11
CA VAL A 35 -1.67 -3.53 1.20
C VAL A 35 -2.74 -4.50 0.74
N LYS A 36 -2.83 -5.64 1.42
CA LYS A 36 -3.87 -6.64 1.18
C LYS A 36 -4.89 -6.56 2.30
N ALA A 37 -6.12 -6.23 1.96
CA ALA A 37 -7.23 -6.24 2.91
C ALA A 37 -7.57 -7.69 3.32
N LEU A 38 -7.65 -7.94 4.63
CA LEU A 38 -8.11 -9.21 5.20
C LEU A 38 -9.56 -9.12 5.74
N SER A 39 -10.09 -7.90 5.80
CA SER A 39 -11.49 -7.54 6.07
C SER A 39 -11.83 -6.26 5.31
N GLU A 40 -13.06 -5.76 5.43
CA GLU A 40 -13.35 -4.35 5.11
C GLU A 40 -12.29 -3.45 5.77
N LEU A 41 -11.63 -2.62 4.95
CA LEU A 41 -10.41 -1.91 5.35
C LEU A 41 -10.54 -0.43 4.97
N THR A 42 -10.40 0.44 5.97
CA THR A 42 -10.24 1.89 5.77
C THR A 42 -8.90 2.32 6.32
N PHE A 43 -8.07 2.95 5.49
CA PHE A 43 -6.76 3.43 5.89
C PHE A 43 -6.37 4.73 5.18
N LEU A 44 -5.49 5.50 5.82
CA LEU A 44 -4.90 6.71 5.25
C LEU A 44 -3.50 6.40 4.70
N HIS A 45 -3.31 6.67 3.41
CA HIS A 45 -2.02 6.55 2.75
C HIS A 45 -1.44 7.93 2.44
N VAL A 46 -0.31 8.25 3.08
CA VAL A 46 0.45 9.48 2.85
C VAL A 46 1.77 9.11 2.19
N VAL A 47 2.12 9.82 1.11
CA VAL A 47 3.35 9.62 0.35
C VAL A 47 4.10 10.93 0.25
N GLN A 48 5.40 10.91 0.57
CA GLN A 48 6.29 12.06 0.56
C GLN A 48 7.65 11.65 -0.04
N PRO A 49 8.18 12.38 -1.05
CA PRO A 49 7.51 13.45 -1.80
C PRO A 49 6.24 12.93 -2.51
N PRO A 50 5.31 13.81 -2.91
CA PRO A 50 4.14 13.37 -3.66
C PRO A 50 4.57 12.55 -4.88
N PRO A 51 3.85 11.47 -5.21
CA PRO A 51 4.18 10.63 -6.35
C PRO A 51 4.11 11.46 -7.65
N SER A 52 4.97 11.11 -8.59
CA SER A 52 5.00 11.67 -9.93
C SER A 52 4.09 10.89 -10.88
N ASP A 53 3.73 11.47 -12.02
CA ASP A 53 2.94 10.79 -13.06
C ASP A 53 3.62 9.51 -13.57
N MET A 54 4.96 9.46 -13.51
CA MET A 54 5.73 8.26 -13.88
C MET A 54 5.48 7.10 -12.92
N ASP A 55 5.32 7.38 -11.62
CA ASP A 55 5.09 6.37 -10.59
C ASP A 55 3.72 5.66 -10.76
N HIS A 56 2.82 6.28 -11.52
CA HIS A 56 1.49 5.75 -11.81
C HIS A 56 1.41 4.98 -13.13
N LYS A 57 2.39 5.11 -14.04
CA LYS A 57 2.33 4.50 -15.39
C LYS A 57 2.27 2.97 -15.34
N GLU A 58 3.08 2.33 -14.51
CA GLU A 58 3.09 0.87 -14.38
C GLU A 58 1.77 0.34 -13.81
N VAL A 59 1.23 1.02 -12.79
CA VAL A 59 -0.07 0.68 -12.19
C VAL A 59 -1.19 0.80 -13.24
N HIS A 60 -1.22 1.90 -13.99
CA HIS A 60 -2.22 2.08 -15.05
C HIS A 60 -2.09 1.05 -16.17
N ALA A 61 -0.86 0.70 -16.55
CA ALA A 61 -0.61 -0.33 -17.56
C ALA A 61 -1.05 -1.72 -17.09
N GLY A 62 -0.77 -2.08 -15.83
CA GLY A 62 -1.21 -3.33 -15.21
C GLY A 62 -2.73 -3.42 -15.17
N LEU A 63 -3.41 -2.38 -14.68
CA LEU A 63 -4.87 -2.33 -14.62
C LEU A 63 -5.52 -2.44 -16.01
N ALA A 64 -4.95 -1.78 -17.02
CA ALA A 64 -5.43 -1.88 -18.40
C ALA A 64 -5.29 -3.28 -19.01
N GLN A 65 -4.35 -4.09 -18.48
CA GLN A 65 -4.12 -5.48 -18.88
C GLN A 65 -4.88 -6.48 -18.00
N GLY A 66 -5.65 -6.01 -17.00
CA GLY A 66 -6.32 -6.88 -16.03
C GLY A 66 -5.37 -7.50 -15.00
N ASN A 67 -4.15 -6.97 -14.87
CA ASN A 67 -3.21 -7.34 -13.82
C ASN A 67 -3.45 -6.45 -12.60
N PHE A 68 -3.82 -7.08 -11.49
CA PHE A 68 -4.13 -6.43 -10.22
C PHE A 68 -3.10 -6.72 -9.12
N ASP A 69 -2.05 -7.48 -9.48
CA ASP A 69 -0.93 -7.89 -8.61
C ASP A 69 0.22 -6.87 -8.65
#